data_AF-A0A7I8KJD2-F1
#
_entry.id   AF-A0A7I8KJD2-F1
#
_cell.length_a   1.000
_cell.length_b   1.000
_cell.length_c   1.000
_cell.angle_alpha   90.00
_cell.angle_beta   90.00
_cell.angle_gamma   90.00
#
_symmetry.space_group_name_H-M   'P 1'
#
loop_
_entity.id
_entity.type
_entity.pdbx_description
1 polymer ?
#
loop_
_entity_poly.entity_id
_entity_poly.type
_entity_poly.pdbx_seq_one_letter_code
_entity_poly.pdbx_strand_id
1 'polypeptide(L)'
;MKLHFMKVTPTTAFVPREAADSIPFSSDKLPEILERFSVKPGSVEASAMNQTLKACEDPAAAGERRYCATSLESMVDFATASLGTRDVQVASTEAGAGATAEQVYTVAADAERLAAGKKVACHARPYAYAVFYCHVARSSRAYVVPLVGENGAKVGGVAICHADTSGWNPRHVAFKLLKVKPGTVSICHFLPQDHVVWAPRG
;
A
#
# COMPACT_ATOMS: atom_id res chain seq x y z
N MET A 1 11.24 1.31 -18.22
CA MET A 1 11.21 1.90 -16.86
C MET A 1 12.00 1.00 -15.93
N LYS A 2 12.94 1.51 -15.14
CA LYS A 2 13.66 0.69 -14.16
C LYS A 2 12.76 0.45 -12.94
N LEU A 3 12.39 -0.81 -12.69
CA LEU A 3 11.47 -1.19 -11.62
C LEU A 3 11.99 -2.41 -10.89
N HIS A 4 11.59 -2.55 -9.63
CA HIS A 4 11.89 -3.70 -8.79
C HIS A 4 10.60 -4.28 -8.24
N PHE A 5 10.17 -5.42 -8.78
CA PHE A 5 9.02 -6.17 -8.30
C PHE A 5 9.51 -7.34 -7.46
N MET A 6 9.82 -7.08 -6.19
CA MET A 6 10.18 -8.16 -5.28
C MET A 6 9.03 -9.16 -5.22
N LYS A 7 9.33 -10.43 -5.52
CA LYS A 7 8.39 -11.49 -5.21
C LYS A 7 8.33 -11.62 -3.70
N VAL A 8 7.24 -11.17 -3.11
CA VAL A 8 7.05 -11.23 -1.66
C VAL A 8 6.41 -12.58 -1.35
N THR A 9 7.14 -13.46 -0.66
CA THR A 9 6.49 -14.55 0.08
C THR A 9 5.84 -13.90 1.30
N PRO A 10 4.52 -14.03 1.53
CA PRO A 10 3.90 -13.46 2.73
C PRO A 10 4.62 -14.01 3.96
N THR A 11 5.41 -13.18 4.63
CA THR A 11 6.12 -13.56 5.85
C THR A 11 5.21 -13.46 7.07
N THR A 12 4.08 -12.76 6.93
CA THR A 12 3.09 -12.56 7.97
C THR A 12 1.68 -12.82 7.43
N ALA A 13 0.88 -13.54 8.21
CA ALA A 13 -0.53 -13.79 7.92
C ALA A 13 -1.42 -12.77 8.63
N PHE A 14 -2.66 -12.63 8.15
CA PHE A 14 -3.70 -11.99 8.96
C PHE A 14 -3.97 -12.81 10.21
N VAL A 15 -4.24 -12.12 11.31
CA VAL A 15 -4.87 -12.72 12.48
C VAL A 15 -6.37 -12.35 12.45
N PRO A 16 -7.25 -13.18 13.02
CA PRO A 16 -8.67 -12.84 13.15
C PRO A 16 -8.86 -11.51 13.86
N ARG A 17 -9.94 -10.79 13.52
CA ARG A 17 -10.25 -9.47 14.14
C ARG A 17 -10.20 -9.50 15.66
N GLU A 18 -10.79 -10.52 16.30
CA GLU A 18 -10.82 -10.62 17.76
C GLU A 18 -9.41 -10.71 18.36
N ALA A 19 -8.50 -11.41 17.67
CA ALA A 19 -7.10 -11.48 18.08
C ALA A 19 -6.41 -10.12 17.86
N ALA A 20 -6.61 -9.49 16.71
CA ALA A 20 -6.06 -8.18 16.38
C ALA A 20 -6.49 -7.10 17.40
N ASP A 21 -7.78 -7.06 17.75
CA ASP A 21 -8.36 -6.10 18.69
C ASP A 21 -7.87 -6.30 20.13
N SER A 22 -7.42 -7.52 20.46
CA SER A 22 -6.78 -7.83 21.76
C SER A 22 -5.33 -7.36 21.86
N ILE A 23 -4.72 -6.91 20.77
CA ILE A 23 -3.32 -6.49 20.69
C ILE A 23 -3.28 -4.96 20.64
N PRO A 24 -2.58 -4.29 21.57
CA PRO A 24 -2.39 -2.85 21.47
C PRO A 24 -1.76 -2.46 20.13
N PHE A 25 -2.30 -1.42 19.49
CA PHE A 25 -1.78 -0.88 18.23
C PHE A 25 -1.49 0.62 18.40
N SER A 26 -0.46 0.92 19.20
CA SER A 26 0.02 2.29 19.44
C SER A 26 1.53 2.30 19.73
N SER A 27 2.22 3.34 19.27
CA SER A 27 3.65 3.51 19.51
C SER A 27 4.01 3.68 20.99
N ASP A 28 3.08 4.20 21.81
CA ASP A 28 3.24 4.30 23.27
C ASP A 28 3.24 2.94 23.98
N LYS A 29 2.66 1.92 23.33
CA LYS A 29 2.61 0.53 23.83
C LYS A 29 3.65 -0.37 23.17
N LEU A 30 4.64 0.21 22.48
CA LEU A 30 5.66 -0.57 21.79
C LEU A 30 6.36 -1.61 22.69
N PRO A 31 6.79 -1.32 23.94
CA PRO A 31 7.44 -2.33 24.77
C PRO A 31 6.59 -3.58 25.01
N GLU A 32 5.29 -3.40 25.29
CA GLU A 32 4.32 -4.50 25.50
C GLU A 32 4.11 -5.32 24.22
N ILE A 33 4.02 -4.64 23.07
CA ILE A 33 3.88 -5.29 21.76
C ILE A 33 5.12 -6.13 21.45
N LEU A 34 6.32 -5.59 21.66
CA LEU A 34 7.58 -6.29 21.39
C LEU A 34 7.72 -7.53 22.27
N GLU A 35 7.37 -7.43 23.56
CA GLU A 35 7.36 -8.57 24.47
C GLU A 35 6.39 -9.66 24.00
N ARG A 36 5.15 -9.28 23.67
CA ARG A 36 4.10 -10.22 23.21
C ARG A 36 4.51 -11.02 21.98
N PHE A 37 5.23 -10.40 21.04
CA PHE A 37 5.70 -11.05 19.81
C PHE A 37 7.13 -11.57 19.90
N SER A 38 7.77 -11.50 21.08
CA SER A 38 9.16 -11.91 21.29
C SER A 38 10.15 -11.22 20.35
N VAL A 39 9.87 -9.96 19.98
CA VAL A 39 10.72 -9.14 19.12
C VAL A 39 11.76 -8.43 19.99
N LYS A 40 13.04 -8.61 19.68
CA LYS A 40 14.14 -8.02 20.44
C LYS A 40 14.07 -6.47 20.41
N PRO A 41 14.02 -5.78 21.56
CA PRO A 41 14.12 -4.32 21.61
C PRO A 41 15.40 -3.81 20.94
N GLY A 42 15.29 -2.71 20.19
CA GLY A 42 16.41 -2.12 19.44
C GLY A 42 16.80 -2.86 18.16
N SER A 43 16.11 -3.94 17.80
CA SER A 43 16.31 -4.62 16.50
C SER A 43 15.77 -3.79 15.33
N VAL A 44 16.17 -4.17 14.11
CA VAL A 44 15.63 -3.59 12.86
C VAL A 44 14.12 -3.80 12.77
N GLU A 45 13.64 -4.98 13.18
CA GLU A 45 12.21 -5.30 13.22
C GLU A 45 11.45 -4.42 14.19
N ALA A 46 11.95 -4.24 15.42
CA ALA A 46 11.35 -3.33 16.41
C ALA A 46 11.29 -1.88 15.90
N SER A 47 12.33 -1.41 15.22
CA SER A 47 12.35 -0.09 14.59
C SER A 47 11.32 0.03 13.47
N ALA A 48 11.17 -0.99 12.63
CA ALA A 48 10.19 -1.01 11.55
C ALA A 48 8.74 -1.04 12.09
N MET A 49 8.47 -1.83 13.13
CA MET A 49 7.18 -1.84 13.83
C MET A 49 6.84 -0.47 14.40
N ASN A 50 7.79 0.18 15.08
CA ASN A 50 7.60 1.53 15.63
C ASN A 50 7.30 2.56 14.54
N GLN A 51 8.00 2.49 13.41
CA GLN A 51 7.74 3.37 12.26
C GLN A 51 6.35 3.14 11.67
N THR A 52 5.89 1.89 11.60
CA THR A 52 4.51 1.56 11.20
C THR A 52 3.49 2.19 12.14
N LEU A 53 3.65 2.02 13.45
CA LEU A 53 2.75 2.58 14.46
C LEU A 53 2.67 4.11 14.36
N LYS A 54 3.82 4.79 14.31
CA LYS A 54 3.87 6.25 14.17
C LYS A 54 3.21 6.74 12.88
N ALA A 55 3.48 6.08 11.75
CA ALA A 55 2.83 6.43 10.48
C ALA A 55 1.31 6.25 10.54
N CYS A 56 0.83 5.27 11.30
CA CYS A 56 -0.60 5.03 11.55
C CYS A 56 -1.25 6.03 12.51
N GLU A 57 -0.46 6.67 13.38
CA GLU A 57 -0.89 7.70 14.33
C GLU A 57 -0.83 9.12 13.75
N ASP A 58 -0.02 9.36 12.72
CA ASP A 58 0.11 10.68 12.07
C ASP A 58 -1.24 11.24 11.60
N PRO A 59 -1.46 12.56 11.49
CA PRO A 59 -2.68 13.06 10.89
C PRO A 59 -2.77 12.69 9.39
N ALA A 60 -3.96 12.36 8.90
CA ALA A 60 -4.20 12.17 7.47
C ALA A 60 -3.96 13.49 6.70
N ALA A 61 -3.54 13.39 5.44
CA ALA A 61 -3.40 14.56 4.58
C ALA A 61 -4.75 15.26 4.37
N ALA A 62 -4.73 16.55 4.02
CA ALA A 62 -5.96 17.32 3.84
C ALA A 62 -6.87 16.68 2.77
N GLY A 63 -8.06 16.24 3.18
CA GLY A 63 -9.05 15.55 2.33
C GLY A 63 -8.68 14.12 1.92
N GLU A 64 -7.68 13.52 2.57
CA GLU A 64 -7.45 12.08 2.57
C GLU A 64 -8.27 11.44 3.69
N ARG A 65 -8.81 10.25 3.42
CA ARG A 65 -9.25 9.34 4.49
C ARG A 65 -8.25 8.22 4.61
N ARG A 66 -7.91 7.85 5.83
CA ARG A 66 -6.89 6.84 6.12
C ARG A 66 -7.32 5.93 7.26
N TYR A 67 -6.85 4.70 7.23
CA TYR A 67 -7.01 3.72 8.29
C TYR A 67 -5.86 2.72 8.26
N CYS A 68 -5.34 2.32 9.42
CA CYS A 68 -4.45 1.17 9.49
C CYS A 68 -5.24 -0.07 9.87
N ALA A 69 -5.38 -0.98 8.91
CA ALA A 69 -6.08 -2.23 9.08
C ALA A 69 -5.17 -3.27 9.73
N THR A 70 -5.57 -3.72 10.91
CA THR A 70 -4.92 -4.78 11.70
C THR A 70 -5.54 -6.16 11.46
N SER A 71 -6.59 -6.26 10.63
CA SER A 71 -7.20 -7.51 10.22
C SER A 71 -7.70 -7.40 8.78
N LEU A 72 -7.95 -8.53 8.12
CA LEU A 72 -8.51 -8.51 6.77
C LEU A 72 -9.92 -7.92 6.80
N GLU A 73 -10.69 -8.27 7.82
CA GLU A 73 -12.03 -7.82 8.05
C GLU A 73 -12.05 -6.29 8.18
N SER A 74 -11.15 -5.70 8.98
CA SER A 74 -11.12 -4.24 9.14
C SER A 74 -10.66 -3.52 7.87
N MET A 75 -9.82 -4.16 7.05
CA MET A 75 -9.48 -3.67 5.72
C MET A 75 -10.70 -3.63 4.79
N VAL A 76 -11.49 -4.71 4.75
CA VAL A 76 -12.71 -4.81 3.95
C VAL A 76 -13.76 -3.79 4.38
N ASP A 77 -13.94 -3.62 5.70
CA ASP A 77 -14.86 -2.61 6.25
C ASP A 77 -14.46 -1.21 5.81
N PHE A 78 -13.17 -0.85 5.96
CA PHE A 78 -12.69 0.45 5.53
C PHE A 78 -12.84 0.66 4.01
N ALA A 79 -12.52 -0.36 3.21
CA ALA A 79 -12.59 -0.28 1.76
C ALA A 79 -14.03 -0.07 1.29
N THR A 80 -14.95 -0.94 1.70
CA THR A 80 -16.36 -0.88 1.29
C THR A 80 -17.06 0.38 1.80
N ALA A 81 -16.79 0.80 3.05
CA ALA A 81 -17.33 2.04 3.60
C ALA A 81 -16.80 3.29 2.89
N SER A 82 -15.54 3.28 2.44
CA SER A 82 -14.96 4.41 1.72
C SER A 82 -15.41 4.49 0.26
N LEU A 83 -15.67 3.33 -0.36
CA LEU A 83 -16.21 3.23 -1.72
C LEU A 83 -17.72 3.43 -1.78
N GLY A 84 -18.44 3.21 -0.67
CA GLY A 84 -19.89 3.33 -0.60
C GLY A 84 -20.63 2.15 -1.24
N THR A 85 -19.96 1.02 -1.44
CA THR A 85 -20.53 -0.19 -2.03
C THR A 85 -19.82 -1.44 -1.50
N ARG A 86 -20.54 -2.56 -1.49
CA ARG A 86 -19.97 -3.89 -1.24
C ARG A 86 -19.62 -4.63 -2.52
N ASP A 87 -20.09 -4.15 -3.67
CA ASP A 87 -19.69 -4.70 -4.97
C ASP A 87 -18.37 -4.07 -5.41
N VAL A 88 -17.29 -4.77 -5.06
CA VAL A 88 -15.92 -4.29 -5.21
C VAL A 88 -15.06 -5.32 -5.93
N GLN A 89 -14.03 -4.83 -6.60
CA GLN A 89 -12.94 -5.59 -7.16
C GLN A 89 -11.62 -5.19 -6.50
N VAL A 90 -10.67 -6.10 -6.52
CA VAL A 90 -9.33 -5.91 -5.95
C VAL A 90 -8.31 -6.15 -7.06
N ALA A 91 -7.32 -5.27 -7.16
CA ALA A 91 -6.16 -5.45 -8.01
C ALA A 91 -4.89 -5.41 -7.14
N SER A 92 -3.97 -6.33 -7.40
CA SER A 92 -2.63 -6.39 -6.81
C SER A 92 -1.60 -6.62 -7.90
N THR A 93 -0.35 -6.20 -7.66
CA THR A 93 0.71 -6.48 -8.61
C THR A 93 1.03 -7.97 -8.62
N GLU A 94 0.98 -8.59 -9.80
CA GLU A 94 1.28 -10.01 -9.98
C GLU A 94 2.67 -10.18 -10.61
N ALA A 95 3.66 -10.49 -9.78
CA ALA A 95 5.03 -10.70 -10.23
C ALA A 95 5.26 -12.16 -10.67
N GLY A 96 5.48 -12.38 -11.98
CA GLY A 96 5.80 -13.69 -12.53
C GLY A 96 7.18 -14.22 -12.12
N ALA A 97 7.48 -15.46 -12.52
CA ALA A 97 8.81 -16.03 -12.32
C ALA A 97 9.89 -15.14 -12.96
N GLY A 98 10.99 -14.90 -12.24
CA GLY A 98 12.10 -14.07 -12.72
C GLY A 98 11.97 -12.56 -12.47
N ALA A 99 10.87 -12.07 -11.88
CA ALA A 99 10.68 -10.64 -11.59
C ALA A 99 11.48 -10.11 -10.37
N THR A 100 12.28 -10.95 -9.71
CA THR A 100 12.87 -10.72 -8.38
C THR A 100 13.97 -9.67 -8.30
N ALA A 101 14.58 -9.31 -9.43
CA ALA A 101 15.66 -8.32 -9.51
C ALA A 101 15.17 -6.98 -10.05
N GLU A 102 15.84 -5.90 -9.66
CA GLU A 102 15.67 -4.61 -10.31
C GLU A 102 16.13 -4.71 -11.77
N GLN A 103 15.26 -4.33 -12.70
CA GLN A 103 15.56 -4.38 -14.13
C GLN A 103 14.68 -3.38 -14.90
N VAL A 104 14.94 -3.22 -16.19
CA VAL A 104 14.08 -2.41 -17.05
C VAL A 104 12.87 -3.25 -17.48
N TYR A 105 11.69 -2.67 -17.35
CA TYR A 105 10.44 -3.18 -17.88
C TYR A 105 9.89 -2.27 -18.97
N THR A 106 9.28 -2.88 -19.98
CA THR A 106 8.49 -2.21 -21.02
C THR A 106 7.01 -2.55 -20.86
N VAL A 107 6.14 -1.63 -21.28
CA VAL A 107 4.70 -1.87 -21.33
C VAL A 107 4.42 -2.76 -22.54
N ALA A 108 3.87 -3.95 -22.28
CA ALA A 108 3.71 -4.99 -23.31
C ALA A 108 2.38 -4.91 -24.05
N ALA A 109 1.37 -4.29 -23.44
CA ALA A 109 0.04 -4.07 -24.00
C ALA A 109 -0.63 -2.87 -23.32
N ASP A 110 -1.79 -2.46 -23.83
CA ASP A 110 -2.54 -1.35 -23.27
C ASP A 110 -2.85 -1.55 -21.78
N ALA A 111 -2.68 -0.48 -21.00
CA ALA A 111 -3.01 -0.49 -19.59
C ALA A 111 -4.53 -0.47 -19.40
N GLU A 112 -5.04 -1.43 -18.64
CA GLU A 112 -6.45 -1.48 -18.28
C GLU A 112 -6.72 -0.54 -17.11
N ARG A 113 -7.62 0.41 -17.30
CA ARG A 113 -8.02 1.34 -16.24
C ARG A 113 -9.10 0.69 -15.37
N LEU A 114 -8.88 0.63 -14.06
CA LEU A 114 -9.93 0.24 -13.12
C LEU A 114 -11.12 1.20 -13.19
N ALA A 115 -12.32 0.69 -12.88
CA ALA A 115 -13.57 1.42 -12.95
C ALA A 115 -13.47 2.85 -12.36
N ALA A 116 -14.25 3.79 -12.88
CA ALA A 116 -14.24 5.17 -12.41
C ALA A 116 -14.60 5.30 -10.91
N GLY A 117 -14.40 6.50 -10.35
CA GLY A 117 -14.68 6.78 -8.94
C GLY A 117 -13.50 6.53 -8.01
N LYS A 118 -13.78 6.49 -6.71
CA LYS A 118 -12.76 6.39 -5.64
C LYS A 118 -11.95 5.09 -5.74
N LYS A 119 -10.73 5.13 -5.21
CA LYS A 119 -9.85 3.98 -5.04
C LYS A 119 -9.37 3.96 -3.60
N VAL A 120 -9.33 2.77 -3.00
CA VAL A 120 -8.70 2.56 -1.69
C VAL A 120 -7.42 1.79 -1.95
N ALA A 121 -6.27 2.42 -1.75
CA ALA A 121 -5.00 1.73 -1.78
C ALA A 121 -4.65 1.28 -0.36
N CYS A 122 -4.21 0.03 -0.22
CA CYS A 122 -3.75 -0.54 1.04
C CYS A 122 -2.32 -1.02 0.85
N HIS A 123 -1.43 -0.50 1.68
CA HIS A 123 0.00 -0.75 1.63
C HIS A 123 0.38 -1.65 2.79
N ALA A 124 0.97 -2.81 2.49
CA ALA A 124 1.53 -3.68 3.52
C ALA A 124 2.59 -2.90 4.32
N ARG A 125 2.55 -3.06 5.64
CA ARG A 125 3.48 -2.40 6.55
C ARG A 125 4.22 -3.44 7.37
N PRO A 126 5.53 -3.25 7.63
CA PRO A 126 6.26 -4.10 8.55
C PRO A 126 5.61 -4.10 9.93
N TYR A 127 5.15 -5.27 10.36
CA TYR A 127 4.58 -5.51 11.68
C TYR A 127 4.63 -7.01 11.99
N ALA A 128 4.41 -7.40 13.25
CA ALA A 128 4.51 -8.78 13.71
C ALA A 128 3.47 -9.73 13.06
N TYR A 129 2.40 -9.18 12.51
CA TYR A 129 1.41 -9.87 11.68
C TYR A 129 1.00 -8.93 10.52
N ALA A 130 0.15 -9.40 9.61
CA ALA A 130 -0.25 -8.59 8.45
C ALA A 130 -1.02 -7.32 8.88
N VAL A 131 -0.41 -6.15 8.62
CA VAL A 131 -1.00 -4.83 8.86
C VAL A 131 -0.89 -4.00 7.59
N PHE A 132 -1.96 -3.28 7.26
CA PHE A 132 -2.04 -2.47 6.07
C PHE A 132 -2.36 -1.02 6.38
N TYR A 133 -1.55 -0.11 5.87
CA TYR A 133 -1.89 1.31 5.80
C TYR A 133 -2.81 1.51 4.60
N CYS A 134 -4.09 1.77 4.85
CA CYS A 134 -5.10 2.00 3.82
C CYS A 134 -5.46 3.48 3.71
N HIS A 135 -5.66 3.96 2.50
CA HIS A 135 -6.08 5.34 2.29
C HIS A 135 -6.87 5.56 1.00
N VAL A 136 -7.64 6.66 1.02
CA VAL A 136 -8.36 7.20 -0.13
C VAL A 136 -7.92 8.63 -0.33
N ALA A 137 -7.19 8.85 -1.42
CA ALA A 137 -6.86 10.20 -1.89
C ALA A 137 -8.09 10.87 -2.50
N ARG A 138 -8.08 12.22 -2.52
CA ARG A 138 -9.17 13.04 -3.12
C ARG A 138 -9.49 12.65 -4.55
N SER A 139 -8.45 12.39 -5.34
CA SER A 139 -8.57 12.05 -6.75
C SER A 139 -7.44 11.09 -7.13
N SER A 140 -7.82 9.86 -7.47
CA SER A 140 -6.89 8.83 -7.91
C SER A 140 -7.41 8.04 -9.11
N ARG A 141 -6.47 7.52 -9.89
CA ARG A 141 -6.72 6.59 -10.99
C ARG A 141 -5.82 5.38 -10.79
N ALA A 142 -6.33 4.20 -11.05
CA ALA A 142 -5.56 2.97 -10.93
C ALA A 142 -5.65 2.17 -12.24
N TYR A 143 -4.56 1.50 -12.57
CA TYR A 143 -4.39 0.76 -13.81
C TYR A 143 -3.73 -0.58 -13.54
N VAL A 144 -4.18 -1.62 -14.25
CA VAL A 144 -3.45 -2.87 -14.41
C VAL A 144 -2.62 -2.73 -15.69
N VAL A 145 -1.31 -2.88 -15.57
CA VAL A 145 -0.34 -2.62 -16.63
C VAL A 145 0.43 -3.90 -16.92
N PRO A 146 0.24 -4.51 -18.10
CA PRO A 146 1.07 -5.63 -18.54
C PRO A 146 2.50 -5.17 -18.79
N LEU A 147 3.46 -5.73 -18.07
CA LEU A 147 4.88 -5.40 -18.15
C LEU A 147 5.71 -6.63 -18.54
N VAL A 148 6.75 -6.40 -19.34
CA VAL A 148 7.77 -7.40 -19.69
C VAL A 148 9.15 -6.86 -19.33
N GLY A 149 9.89 -7.60 -18.51
CA GLY A 149 11.27 -7.31 -18.15
C GLY A 149 12.25 -7.67 -19.26
N GLU A 150 13.43 -7.08 -19.25
CA GLU A 150 14.53 -7.43 -20.18
C GLU A 150 14.90 -8.92 -20.12
N ASN A 151 14.73 -9.56 -18.96
CA ASN A 151 14.92 -11.00 -18.80
C ASN A 151 13.72 -11.86 -19.23
N GLY A 152 12.69 -11.26 -19.83
CA GLY A 152 11.46 -11.92 -20.26
C GLY A 152 10.41 -12.13 -19.15
N ALA A 153 10.67 -11.71 -17.90
CA ALA A 153 9.71 -11.83 -16.82
C ALA A 153 8.45 -11.00 -17.10
N LYS A 154 7.27 -11.62 -16.93
CA LYS A 154 5.98 -10.96 -17.09
C LYS A 154 5.44 -10.51 -15.74
N VAL A 155 4.93 -9.28 -15.68
CA VAL A 155 4.34 -8.70 -14.46
C VAL A 155 3.02 -8.04 -14.82
N GLY A 156 1.95 -8.41 -14.12
CA GLY A 156 0.69 -7.65 -14.10
C GLY A 156 0.80 -6.53 -13.07
N GLY A 157 1.43 -5.42 -13.43
CA GLY A 157 1.75 -4.35 -12.49
C GLY A 157 0.52 -3.47 -12.19
N VAL A 158 0.23 -3.19 -10.92
CA VAL A 158 -0.77 -2.20 -10.55
C VAL A 158 -0.12 -0.84 -10.37
N ALA A 159 -0.53 0.14 -11.16
CA ALA A 159 -0.12 1.54 -11.02
C ALA A 159 -1.26 2.36 -10.43
N ILE A 160 -0.95 3.21 -9.45
CA ILE A 160 -1.88 4.22 -8.94
C ILE A 160 -1.30 5.61 -9.18
N CYS A 161 -2.15 6.52 -9.66
CA CYS A 161 -1.85 7.92 -9.89
C CYS A 161 -2.71 8.78 -8.96
N HIS A 162 -2.05 9.64 -8.18
CA HIS A 162 -2.68 10.67 -7.37
C HIS A 162 -2.74 11.96 -8.17
N ALA A 163 -3.95 12.36 -8.58
CA ALA A 163 -4.16 13.52 -9.43
C ALA A 163 -4.14 14.84 -8.66
N ASP A 164 -4.57 14.82 -7.39
CA ASP A 164 -4.46 15.97 -6.47
C ASP A 164 -3.50 15.61 -5.32
N THR A 165 -2.33 16.23 -5.33
CA THR A 165 -1.29 16.06 -4.31
C THR A 165 -1.15 17.31 -3.43
N SER A 166 -2.05 18.28 -3.54
CA SER A 166 -1.94 19.59 -2.87
C SER A 166 -1.98 19.49 -1.34
N GLY A 167 -2.68 18.49 -0.80
CA GLY A 167 -2.75 18.21 0.64
C GLY A 167 -1.58 17.37 1.19
N TRP A 168 -0.66 16.89 0.36
CA TRP A 168 0.44 16.04 0.80
C TRP A 168 1.49 16.84 1.58
N ASN A 169 2.20 16.16 2.49
CA ASN A 169 3.35 16.74 3.18
C ASN A 169 4.37 17.29 2.15
N PRO A 170 4.71 18.59 2.16
CA PRO A 170 5.68 19.15 1.22
C PRO A 170 7.09 18.52 1.28
N ARG A 171 7.42 17.84 2.39
CA ARG A 171 8.67 17.09 2.57
C ARG A 171 8.59 15.63 2.14
N HIS A 172 7.45 15.18 1.60
CA HIS A 172 7.27 13.81 1.11
C HIS A 172 8.34 13.45 0.07
N VAL A 173 8.85 12.22 0.13
CA VAL A 173 10.00 11.77 -0.67
C VAL A 173 9.78 11.94 -2.18
N ALA A 174 8.55 11.74 -2.65
CA ALA A 174 8.19 11.90 -4.05
C ALA A 174 8.49 13.31 -4.60
N PHE A 175 8.25 14.36 -3.81
CA PHE A 175 8.54 15.75 -4.22
C PHE A 175 10.04 16.02 -4.34
N LYS A 176 10.85 15.38 -3.47
CA LYS A 176 12.31 15.48 -3.53
C LYS A 176 12.88 14.76 -4.74
N LEU A 177 12.39 13.55 -5.03
CA LEU A 177 12.86 12.74 -6.16
C LEU A 177 12.45 13.34 -7.51
N LEU A 178 11.20 13.77 -7.63
CA LEU A 178 10.65 14.32 -8.88
C LEU A 178 10.95 15.81 -9.08
N LYS A 179 11.47 16.49 -8.05
CA LYS A 179 11.75 17.95 -8.05
C LYS A 179 10.52 18.79 -8.39
N VAL A 180 9.37 18.41 -7.84
CA VAL A 180 8.07 19.09 -8.01
C VAL A 180 7.47 19.47 -6.66
N LYS A 181 6.45 20.32 -6.66
CA LYS A 181 5.76 20.78 -5.43
C LYS A 181 4.39 20.09 -5.30
N PRO A 182 3.80 20.06 -4.09
CA PRO A 182 2.41 19.63 -3.91
C PRO A 182 1.45 20.34 -4.86
N GLY A 183 0.56 19.58 -5.50
CA GLY A 183 -0.52 20.11 -6.34
C GLY A 183 -0.11 20.56 -7.74
N THR A 184 1.17 20.54 -8.11
CA THR A 184 1.60 21.00 -9.45
C THR A 184 1.49 19.93 -10.53
N VAL A 185 1.63 18.66 -10.14
CA VAL A 185 1.58 17.50 -11.06
C VAL A 185 0.93 16.30 -10.38
N SER A 186 0.41 15.38 -11.20
CA SER A 186 0.02 14.06 -10.72
C SER A 186 1.25 13.22 -10.38
N ILE A 187 1.20 12.47 -9.28
CA ILE A 187 2.26 11.52 -8.91
C ILE A 187 1.73 10.11 -9.11
N CYS A 188 2.39 9.32 -9.95
CA CYS A 188 2.08 7.92 -10.18
C CYS A 188 3.19 7.02 -9.66
N HIS A 189 2.82 5.85 -9.15
CA HIS A 189 3.77 4.80 -8.82
C HIS A 189 3.16 3.42 -9.00
N PHE A 190 4.02 2.44 -9.24
CA PHE A 190 3.65 1.03 -9.17
C PHE A 190 3.54 0.58 -7.72
N LEU A 191 2.65 -0.36 -7.47
CA LEU A 191 2.50 -1.01 -6.18
C LEU A 191 3.35 -2.27 -6.11
N PRO A 192 4.00 -2.54 -4.96
CA PRO A 192 4.58 -3.85 -4.69
C PRO A 192 3.53 -4.96 -4.68
N GLN A 193 3.96 -6.22 -4.74
CA GLN A 193 3.09 -7.38 -4.87
C GLN A 193 2.13 -7.57 -3.68
N ASP A 194 2.57 -7.24 -2.48
CA ASP A 194 1.82 -7.34 -1.22
C ASP A 194 0.91 -6.14 -0.96
N HIS A 195 0.77 -5.22 -1.92
CA HIS A 195 -0.13 -4.07 -1.85
C HIS A 195 -1.37 -4.32 -2.72
N VAL A 196 -2.49 -3.73 -2.33
CA VAL A 196 -3.77 -3.91 -3.02
C VAL A 196 -4.49 -2.60 -3.27
N VAL A 197 -5.25 -2.54 -4.36
CA VAL A 197 -6.19 -1.46 -4.66
C VAL A 197 -7.59 -2.02 -4.74
N TRP A 198 -8.49 -1.45 -3.95
CA TRP A 198 -9.92 -1.71 -4.04
C TRP A 198 -10.58 -0.65 -4.91
N ALA A 199 -11.48 -1.10 -5.79
CA ALA A 199 -12.32 -0.26 -6.62
C ALA A 199 -13.74 -0.83 -6.65
N PRO A 200 -14.78 -0.03 -6.95
CA PRO A 200 -16.09 -0.56 -7.29
C PRO A 200 -15.98 -1.51 -8.50
N ARG A 201 -16.80 -2.57 -8.54
CA ARG A 201 -17.10 -3.20 -9.84
C ARG A 201 -17.97 -2.22 -10.62
N GLY A 202 -17.56 -1.94 -11.85
CA GLY A 202 -18.21 -0.95 -12.72
C GLY A 202 -19.59 -1.37 -13.16
#